data_AF-A0A919HNC2-F1
#
_entry.id   AF-A0A919HNC2-F1
#
_cell.length_a   1.000
_cell.length_b   1.000
_cell.length_c   1.000
_cell.angle_alpha   90.00
_cell.angle_beta   90.00
_cell.angle_gamma   90.00
#
_symmetry.space_group_name_H-M   'P 1'
#
loop_
_entity.id
_entity.type
_entity.pdbx_description
1 polymer ?
#
loop_
_entity_poly.entity_id
_entity_poly.type
_entity_poly.pdbx_seq_one_letter_code
_entity_poly.pdbx_strand_id
1 'polypeptide(L)'
;MKAIVIGAGIGGLSAAVALKQSGIDCDVYEAVKEIKPVGAAISVWPNGVKCMAHLGMGDIMETFGGPLRRMAYRDFRSGENMTQFSLAPLIERTGSRPCPVSRAELQRKCWITGDGTACSSANASPAVKKTPTA
;
A
#
# COMPACT_ATOMS: atom_id res chain seq x y z
N MET A 1 -7.45 -10.51 22.56
CA MET A 1 -8.37 -9.49 22.01
C MET A 1 -8.50 -9.75 20.52
N LYS A 2 -9.68 -9.63 19.92
CA LYS A 2 -9.88 -9.90 18.48
C LYS A 2 -10.53 -8.71 17.79
N ALA A 3 -9.92 -8.26 16.69
CA ALA A 3 -10.37 -7.13 15.87
C ALA A 3 -10.99 -7.61 14.56
N ILE A 4 -11.92 -6.81 14.02
CA ILE A 4 -12.48 -6.99 12.69
C ILE A 4 -12.08 -5.78 11.85
N VAL A 5 -11.47 -6.04 10.69
CA VAL A 5 -11.09 -5.02 9.71
C VAL A 5 -11.98 -5.17 8.49
N ILE A 6 -12.71 -4.12 8.14
CA ILE A 6 -13.57 -4.09 6.95
C ILE A 6 -12.87 -3.30 5.84
N GLY A 7 -12.49 -4.02 4.78
CA GLY A 7 -11.80 -3.54 3.59
C GLY A 7 -10.38 -4.09 3.47
N ALA A 8 -10.06 -4.69 2.33
CA ALA A 8 -8.73 -5.19 1.96
C ALA A 8 -7.95 -4.22 1.05
N GLY A 9 -8.22 -2.91 1.21
CA GLY A 9 -7.41 -1.86 0.62
C GLY A 9 -6.09 -1.66 1.38
N ILE A 10 -5.27 -0.72 0.90
CA ILE A 10 -3.97 -0.39 1.53
C ILE A 10 -4.16 -0.08 3.03
N GLY A 11 -5.14 0.77 3.38
CA GLY A 11 -5.39 1.13 4.78
C GLY A 11 -5.80 -0.06 5.66
N GLY A 12 -6.69 -0.92 5.18
CA GLY A 12 -7.14 -2.09 5.95
C GLY A 12 -6.04 -3.14 6.13
N LEU A 13 -5.25 -3.39 5.09
CA LEU A 13 -4.11 -4.30 5.18
C LEU A 13 -3.00 -3.74 6.08
N SER A 14 -2.70 -2.44 5.98
CA SER A 14 -1.76 -1.78 6.90
C SER A 14 -2.25 -1.85 8.35
N ALA A 15 -3.55 -1.65 8.59
CA ALA A 15 -4.13 -1.76 9.93
C ALA A 15 -4.05 -3.19 10.48
N ALA A 16 -4.38 -4.20 9.66
CA ALA A 16 -4.27 -5.61 10.04
C ALA A 16 -2.84 -5.99 10.43
N VAL A 17 -1.84 -5.55 9.65
CA VAL A 17 -0.42 -5.77 9.98
C VAL A 17 -0.04 -5.08 11.29
N ALA A 18 -0.43 -3.82 11.49
CA ALA A 18 -0.13 -3.09 12.72
C ALA A 18 -0.76 -3.73 13.98
N LEU A 19 -2.01 -4.20 13.85
CA LEU A 19 -2.72 -4.92 14.92
C LEU A 19 -2.00 -6.24 15.26
N LYS A 20 -1.62 -7.02 14.25
CA LYS A 20 -0.86 -8.27 14.42
C LYS A 20 0.50 -8.03 15.10
N GLN A 21 1.25 -7.00 14.68
CA GLN A 21 2.51 -6.61 15.32
C GLN A 21 2.33 -6.22 16.80
N SER A 22 1.14 -5.75 17.17
CA SER A 22 0.78 -5.40 18.54
C SER A 22 0.19 -6.58 19.34
N GLY A 23 0.19 -7.80 18.78
CA GLY A 23 -0.36 -8.99 19.44
C GLY A 23 -1.90 -9.08 19.45
N ILE A 24 -2.57 -8.34 18.56
CA ILE A 24 -4.03 -8.39 18.41
C ILE A 24 -4.38 -9.22 17.18
N ASP A 25 -5.16 -10.28 17.38
CA ASP A 25 -5.69 -11.08 16.27
C ASP A 25 -6.70 -10.27 15.45
N CYS A 26 -6.64 -10.36 14.13
CA CYS A 26 -7.54 -9.64 13.25
C CYS A 26 -8.11 -10.51 12.13
N ASP A 27 -9.42 -10.38 11.88
CA ASP A 27 -10.06 -10.92 10.68
C ASP A 27 -10.31 -9.77 9.69
N VAL A 28 -9.86 -9.92 8.44
CA VAL A 28 -10.07 -8.93 7.37
C VAL A 28 -11.17 -9.41 6.43
N TYR A 29 -12.17 -8.56 6.18
CA TYR A 29 -13.27 -8.82 5.26
C TYR A 29 -13.23 -7.83 4.09
N GLU A 30 -13.53 -8.30 2.88
CA GLU A 30 -13.58 -7.48 1.68
C GLU A 30 -14.87 -7.77 0.91
N ALA A 31 -15.48 -6.73 0.34
CA ALA A 31 -16.73 -6.84 -0.39
C ALA A 31 -16.53 -7.51 -1.77
N VAL A 32 -15.40 -7.25 -2.43
CA VAL A 32 -15.11 -7.83 -3.75
C VAL A 32 -14.52 -9.24 -3.65
N LYS A 33 -14.96 -10.13 -4.56
CA LYS A 33 -14.40 -11.49 -4.68
C LYS A 33 -12.98 -11.51 -5.22
N GLU A 34 -12.68 -10.55 -6.10
CA GLU A 34 -11.39 -10.43 -6.75
C GLU A 34 -10.94 -8.97 -6.72
N ILE A 35 -9.71 -8.76 -6.28
CA ILE A 35 -9.08 -7.44 -6.34
C ILE A 35 -8.68 -7.20 -7.80
N LYS A 36 -9.46 -6.38 -8.49
CA LYS A 36 -9.14 -6.00 -9.87
C LYS A 36 -8.13 -4.85 -9.89
N PRO A 37 -7.05 -4.97 -10.67
CA PRO A 37 -6.12 -3.88 -10.86
C PRO A 37 -6.85 -2.72 -11.54
N VAL A 38 -6.88 -1.56 -10.88
CA VAL A 38 -7.15 -0.30 -11.57
C VAL A 38 -5.81 0.17 -12.11
N GLY A 39 -5.73 0.48 -13.41
CA GLY A 39 -4.50 0.89 -14.11
C GLY A 39 -3.95 2.27 -13.72
N ALA A 40 -3.92 2.56 -12.42
CA ALA A 40 -3.46 3.81 -11.85
C ALA A 40 -2.31 3.58 -10.86
N ALA A 41 -1.47 4.60 -10.70
CA ALA A 41 -0.37 4.62 -9.74
C ALA A 41 -0.67 5.61 -8.60
N ILE A 42 -0.03 5.39 -7.45
CA ILE A 42 0.00 6.36 -6.35
C ILE A 42 1.45 6.72 -6.03
N SER A 43 1.68 7.96 -5.60
CA SER A 43 3.00 8.39 -5.11
C SER A 43 3.05 8.29 -3.60
N VAL A 44 3.78 7.29 -3.09
CA VAL A 44 4.01 7.16 -1.64
C VAL A 44 5.20 8.05 -1.26
N TRP A 45 4.90 9.14 -0.56
CA TRP A 45 5.92 10.09 -0.10
C TRP A 45 6.72 9.56 1.10
N PRO A 46 7.87 10.19 1.46
CA PRO A 46 8.80 9.64 2.43
C PRO A 46 8.21 9.26 3.80
N ASN A 47 7.18 9.99 4.27
CA ASN A 47 6.45 9.63 5.48
C ASN A 47 5.74 8.27 5.33
N GLY A 48 5.03 8.03 4.24
CA GLY A 48 4.39 6.76 3.95
C GLY A 48 5.39 5.62 3.75
N VAL A 49 6.52 5.89 3.09
CA VAL A 49 7.59 4.89 2.92
C VAL A 49 8.16 4.45 4.28
N LYS A 50 8.38 5.38 5.21
CA LYS A 50 8.81 5.06 6.57
C LYS A 50 7.77 4.26 7.34
N CYS A 51 6.48 4.58 7.19
CA CYS A 51 5.41 3.77 7.78
C CYS A 51 5.41 2.34 7.21
N MET A 52 5.57 2.18 5.89
CA MET A 52 5.66 0.85 5.27
C MET A 52 6.85 0.06 5.79
N ALA A 53 8.02 0.70 5.96
CA ALA A 53 9.19 0.07 6.57
C ALA A 53 8.93 -0.36 8.02
N HIS A 54 8.28 0.50 8.83
CA HIS A 54 7.91 0.18 10.21
C HIS A 54 6.96 -1.02 10.31
N LEU A 55 6.03 -1.14 9.35
CA LEU A 55 5.10 -2.27 9.24
C LEU A 55 5.75 -3.55 8.65
N GLY A 56 7.07 -3.58 8.45
CA GLY A 56 7.76 -4.73 7.86
C GLY A 56 7.51 -4.91 6.35
N MET A 57 6.93 -3.90 5.69
CA MET A 57 6.60 -3.88 4.26
C MET A 57 7.52 -2.94 3.45
N GLY A 58 8.68 -2.60 4.01
CA GLY A 58 9.66 -1.69 3.38
C GLY A 58 10.16 -2.19 2.02
N ASP A 59 10.38 -3.51 1.90
CA ASP A 59 10.88 -4.14 0.67
C ASP A 59 9.94 -3.95 -0.53
N ILE A 60 8.63 -3.80 -0.27
CA ILE A 60 7.65 -3.48 -1.30
C ILE A 60 7.95 -2.10 -1.91
N MET A 61 8.28 -1.11 -1.06
CA MET A 61 8.63 0.23 -1.52
C MET A 61 9.94 0.23 -2.30
N GLU A 62 10.91 -0.58 -1.85
CA GLU A 62 12.21 -0.62 -2.52
C GLU A 62 12.13 -1.32 -3.89
N THR A 63 11.39 -2.42 -3.97
CA THR A 63 11.29 -3.24 -5.19
C THR A 63 10.38 -2.61 -6.25
N PHE A 64 9.22 -2.07 -5.84
CA PHE A 64 8.19 -1.60 -6.79
C PHE A 64 8.14 -0.09 -6.95
N GLY A 65 8.85 0.66 -6.09
CA GLY A 65 8.90 2.12 -6.14
C GLY A 65 9.70 2.61 -7.34
N GLY A 66 9.04 3.31 -8.27
CA GLY A 66 9.67 3.92 -9.43
C GLY A 66 10.77 4.93 -9.06
N PRO A 67 11.76 5.15 -9.94
CA PRO A 67 12.94 5.97 -9.65
C PRO A 67 12.66 7.48 -9.76
N LEU A 68 11.81 8.02 -8.88
CA LEU A 68 11.45 9.45 -8.89
C LEU A 68 12.59 10.32 -8.30
N ARG A 69 13.38 10.94 -9.18
CA ARG A 69 14.54 11.76 -8.79
C ARG A 69 14.35 13.27 -8.96
N ARG A 70 13.41 13.69 -9.81
CA ARG A 70 13.17 15.11 -10.15
C ARG A 70 11.69 15.35 -10.45
N MET A 71 11.25 16.59 -10.30
CA MET A 71 9.92 17.05 -10.72
C MET A 71 10.04 18.30 -11.58
N ALA A 72 9.02 18.53 -12.42
CA ALA A 72 8.90 19.73 -13.22
C ALA A 72 7.43 20.14 -13.32
N TYR A 73 7.19 21.45 -13.38
CA TYR A 73 5.92 21.99 -13.88
C TYR A 73 6.16 22.51 -15.28
N ARG A 74 5.25 22.19 -16.19
CA ARG A 74 5.30 22.59 -17.59
C ARG A 74 4.05 23.38 -17.95
N ASP A 75 4.24 24.40 -18.77
CA ASP A 75 3.10 25.08 -19.38
C ASP A 75 2.32 24.10 -20.27
N PHE A 76 0.98 24.16 -20.24
CA PHE A 76 0.15 23.20 -20.94
C PHE A 76 0.01 23.48 -22.45
N ARG A 77 0.31 24.71 -22.90
CA ARG A 77 0.23 25.11 -24.32
C ARG A 77 1.57 24.96 -25.02
N SER A 78 2.63 25.52 -24.44
CA SER A 78 3.98 25.51 -25.02
C SER A 78 4.77 24.26 -24.65
N GLY A 79 4.42 23.58 -23.56
CA GLY A 79 5.17 22.44 -23.03
C GLY A 79 6.50 22.82 -22.37
N GLU A 80 6.81 24.12 -22.29
CA GLU A 80 8.05 24.62 -21.71
C GLU A 80 8.08 24.42 -20.19
N ASN A 81 9.29 24.21 -19.66
CA ASN A 81 9.50 24.09 -18.23
C ASN A 81 9.29 25.44 -17.56
N MET A 82 8.27 25.56 -16.70
CA MET A 82 8.12 26.69 -15.79
C MET A 82 9.10 26.56 -14.61
N THR A 83 9.28 25.34 -14.12
CA THR A 83 10.29 25.00 -13.12
C THR A 83 10.68 23.54 -13.24
N GLN A 84 11.92 23.22 -12.90
CA GLN A 84 12.43 21.86 -12.81
C GLN A 84 13.47 21.79 -11.69
N PHE A 85 13.34 20.80 -10.81
CA PHE A 85 14.24 20.66 -9.66
C PHE A 85 14.43 19.19 -9.25
N SER A 86 15.56 18.94 -8.57
CA SER A 86 15.91 17.64 -8.00
C SER A 86 15.17 17.39 -6.69
N LEU A 87 14.84 16.13 -6.42
CA LEU A 87 14.31 15.68 -5.13
C LEU A 87 15.41 15.23 -4.17
N ALA A 88 16.69 15.24 -4.56
CA ALA A 88 17.78 14.83 -3.66
C ALA A 88 17.75 15.56 -2.30
N PRO A 89 17.52 16.89 -2.21
CA PRO A 89 17.43 17.58 -0.92
C PRO A 89 16.24 17.12 -0.07
N LEU A 90 15.14 16.67 -0.69
CA LEU A 90 14.00 16.09 0.03
C LEU A 90 14.38 14.75 0.64
N ILE A 91 15.08 13.90 -0.12
CA ILE A 91 15.51 12.57 0.33
C ILE A 91 16.46 12.71 1.53
N GLU A 92 17.44 13.61 1.43
CA GLU A 92 18.38 13.91 2.52
C GLU A 92 17.67 14.37 3.79
N ARG A 93 16.74 15.33 3.66
CA ARG A 93 16.01 15.89 4.81
C ARG A 93 15.01 14.91 5.46
N THR A 94 14.48 13.96 4.70
CA THR A 94 13.39 13.09 5.18
C THR A 94 13.82 11.65 5.47
N GLY A 95 15.00 11.25 4.98
CA GLY A 95 15.61 9.93 5.17
C GLY A 95 15.05 8.82 4.27
N SER A 96 14.16 9.13 3.33
CA SER A 96 13.57 8.14 2.43
C SER A 96 13.22 8.75 1.08
N ARG A 97 13.27 7.94 0.01
CA ARG A 97 12.86 8.35 -1.33
C ARG A 97 11.33 8.28 -1.49
N PRO A 98 10.73 9.14 -2.33
CA PRO A 98 9.35 8.92 -2.75
C PRO A 98 9.28 7.70 -3.69
N CYS A 99 8.24 6.90 -3.53
CA CYS A 99 8.02 5.67 -4.28
C CYS A 99 6.68 5.74 -5.03
N PRO A 100 6.66 6.18 -6.30
CA PRO A 100 5.53 5.94 -7.19
C PRO A 100 5.37 4.45 -7.42
N VAL A 101 4.20 3.90 -7.15
CA VAL A 101 3.92 2.47 -7.27
C VAL A 101 2.57 2.28 -7.95
N SER A 102 2.45 1.22 -8.76
CA SER A 102 1.15 0.79 -9.24
C SER A 102 0.26 0.46 -8.05
N ARG A 103 -0.96 0.99 -8.02
CA ARG A 103 -1.92 0.69 -6.94
C ARG A 103 -2.21 -0.80 -6.88
N ALA A 104 -2.31 -1.45 -8.04
CA ALA A 104 -2.54 -2.88 -8.16
C ALA A 104 -1.40 -3.71 -7.56
N GLU A 105 -0.16 -3.37 -7.89
CA GLU A 105 1.01 -4.08 -7.37
C GLU A 105 1.15 -3.88 -5.87
N LEU A 106 0.98 -2.63 -5.39
CA LEU A 106 1.04 -2.32 -3.98
C LEU A 106 0.00 -3.11 -3.18
N GLN A 107 -1.27 -3.07 -3.59
CA GLN A 107 -2.34 -3.77 -2.88
C GLN A 107 -2.11 -5.29 -2.90
N ARG A 108 -1.70 -5.85 -4.04
CA ARG A 108 -1.39 -7.29 -4.16
C ARG A 108 -0.23 -7.71 -3.27
N LYS A 109 0.82 -6.89 -3.15
CA LYS A 109 1.98 -7.21 -2.33
C LYS A 109 1.69 -7.08 -0.84
N CYS A 110 0.96 -6.06 -0.42
CA CYS A 110 0.46 -5.96 0.96
C CYS A 110 -0.39 -7.18 1.35
N TRP A 111 -1.22 -7.69 0.43
CA TRP A 111 -2.02 -8.89 0.66
C TRP A 111 -1.18 -10.15 0.89
N ILE A 112 -0.08 -10.31 0.13
CA ILE A 112 0.81 -11.48 0.24
C ILE A 112 1.69 -11.40 1.49
N THR A 113 2.30 -10.24 1.76
CA THR A 113 3.19 -10.03 2.92
C THR A 113 2.43 -10.05 4.24
N GLY A 114 1.15 -9.66 4.23
CA GLY A 114 0.26 -9.72 5.39
C GLY A 114 -0.13 -11.13 5.84
N ASP A 115 0.43 -12.19 5.22
CA ASP A 115 0.06 -13.58 5.46
C ASP A 115 -1.43 -13.81 5.12
N GLY A 116 -1.71 -14.29 3.90
CA GLY A 116 -3.02 -14.86 3.57
C GLY A 116 -3.45 -16.03 4.51
N THR A 117 -2.61 -16.42 5.46
CA THR A 117 -2.83 -17.36 6.55
C THR A 117 -3.55 -16.77 7.77
N ALA A 118 -3.84 -15.46 7.81
CA ALA A 118 -4.89 -14.93 8.71
C ALA A 118 -6.26 -15.59 8.46
N CYS A 119 -6.41 -16.34 7.36
CA CYS A 119 -7.59 -17.13 7.01
C CYS A 119 -7.48 -18.64 7.31
N SER A 120 -6.59 -19.11 8.20
CA SER A 120 -6.57 -20.53 8.59
C SER A 120 -6.66 -20.74 10.11
N SER A 121 -7.90 -20.71 10.61
CA SER A 121 -8.39 -21.82 11.43
C SER A 121 -9.85 -22.08 11.09
N ALA A 122 -10.11 -23.34 10.72
CA ALA A 122 -11.37 -23.94 10.27
C ALA A 122 -11.85 -23.60 8.84
N ASN A 123 -11.56 -24.54 7.93
CA ASN A 123 -12.10 -24.75 6.59
C ASN A 123 -11.61 -23.80 5.47
N ALA A 124 -10.61 -24.32 4.74
CA ALA A 124 -10.31 -23.93 3.38
C ALA A 124 -11.56 -24.06 2.48
N SER A 125 -12.07 -22.92 2.04
CA SER A 125 -12.81 -22.77 0.79
C SER A 125 -12.51 -21.35 0.27
N PRO A 126 -12.23 -21.15 -1.04
CA PRO A 126 -11.80 -19.86 -1.59
C PRO A 126 -12.99 -18.90 -1.79
N ALA A 127 -13.80 -18.73 -0.75
CA ALA A 127 -14.98 -17.89 -0.77
C ALA A 127 -14.90 -16.87 0.36
N VAL A 128 -14.75 -15.61 -0.04
CA VAL A 128 -15.10 -14.42 0.74
C VAL A 128 -16.28 -14.74 1.68
N LYS A 129 -16.04 -14.69 3.01
CA LYS A 129 -17.12 -14.80 4.00
C LYS A 129 -18.04 -13.59 3.80
N LYS A 130 -19.19 -13.83 3.19
CA LYS A 130 -20.23 -12.85 2.90
C LYS A 130 -20.73 -12.20 4.20
N THR A 131 -20.92 -10.90 4.19
CA THR A 131 -21.86 -10.23 5.09
C THR A 131 -23.27 -10.73 4.77
N PRO A 132 -24.09 -11.16 5.75
CA PRO A 132 -25.50 -11.45 5.51
C PRO A 132 -26.17 -10.14 5.10
N THR A 133 -26.64 -10.07 3.86
CA THR A 133 -27.57 -9.03 3.43
C THR A 133 -28.94 -9.42 3.97
N ALA A 134 -29.60 -8.47 4.64
CA ALA A 134 -30.98 -8.61 5.13
C ALA A 134 -31.96 -8.76 3.96
#